data_AF-A0A538JTI4-F1
#
_entry.id   AF-A0A538JTI4-F1
#
_cell.length_a   1.000
_cell.length_b   1.000
_cell.length_c   1.000
_cell.angle_alpha   90.00
_cell.angle_beta   90.00
_cell.angle_gamma   90.00
#
_symmetry.space_group_name_H-M   'P 1'
#
loop_
_entity.id
_entity.type
_entity.pdbx_description
1 polymer ?
#
loop_
_entity_poly.entity_id
_entity_poly.type
_entity_poly.pdbx_seq_one_letter_code
_entity_poly.pdbx_strand_id
1 'polypeptide(L)'
;MSDCATAQAGLRRCPLPYHYKRRNHRFPVSSLLRHASTPKPDGNESPPDFAAALQVAAACGLIVAALIHFAVVDVHFEEWLATGVFFVVLGVVEIGLAVAVLGWGRRRIYRVALLVTVGTLALWVESRTLGVPVGPEAWKPEAVGRPDLISSVAEVLTGLLLFPIAAPPARARAVRSWLSRPLPVSTQFVVLAALVALATRLASSGVQSARQEARAIADAERAAGRAAELNSRLVSPKQRSTGSYDAGVPDFHGH
;
A
#
# COMPACT_ATOMS: atom_id res chain seq x y z
N MET A 1 -66.82 71.42 -17.40
CA MET A 1 -65.88 71.96 -18.40
C MET A 1 -64.66 72.42 -17.61
N SER A 2 -63.82 71.47 -17.22
CA SER A 2 -62.66 70.94 -17.96
C SER A 2 -61.40 71.72 -17.62
N ASP A 3 -60.50 71.00 -16.95
CA ASP A 3 -59.18 71.37 -16.49
C ASP A 3 -58.20 71.68 -17.63
N CYS A 4 -57.13 72.44 -17.32
CA CYS A 4 -55.72 72.21 -17.69
C CYS A 4 -54.94 73.51 -17.46
N ALA A 5 -53.99 73.52 -16.52
CA ALA A 5 -52.54 73.35 -16.78
C ALA A 5 -51.89 74.68 -17.24
N THR A 6 -50.70 75.13 -16.87
CA THR A 6 -49.40 74.48 -16.57
C THR A 6 -48.52 75.61 -16.00
N ALA A 7 -47.84 75.48 -14.86
CA ALA A 7 -46.40 75.17 -14.71
C ALA A 7 -45.47 76.05 -15.60
N GLN A 8 -44.31 76.56 -15.19
CA GLN A 8 -43.36 76.16 -14.15
C GLN A 8 -42.19 77.18 -14.20
N ALA A 9 -41.62 77.56 -13.05
CA ALA A 9 -40.26 78.11 -12.96
C ALA A 9 -39.46 77.20 -12.02
N GLY A 10 -38.52 76.45 -12.60
CA GLY A 10 -37.77 75.38 -11.95
C GLY A 10 -36.43 75.87 -11.41
N LEU A 11 -36.26 75.81 -10.10
CA LEU A 11 -34.98 75.64 -9.40
C LEU A 11 -35.27 74.91 -8.08
N ARG A 12 -35.05 73.59 -8.01
CA ARG A 12 -35.07 72.89 -6.72
C ARG A 12 -33.92 71.90 -6.56
N ARG A 13 -33.19 72.20 -5.48
CA ARG A 13 -32.16 71.48 -4.74
C ARG A 13 -32.48 70.00 -4.51
N CYS A 14 -31.44 69.17 -4.52
CA CYS A 14 -31.45 67.77 -4.08
C CYS A 14 -31.90 67.62 -2.62
N PRO A 15 -32.63 66.55 -2.29
CA PRO A 15 -32.62 65.97 -0.95
C PRO A 15 -32.22 64.49 -0.99
N LEU A 16 -31.22 64.12 -0.16
CA LEU A 16 -30.90 62.74 0.19
C LEU A 16 -31.98 62.17 1.13
N PRO A 17 -32.34 60.87 1.03
CA PRO A 17 -33.15 60.22 2.05
C PRO A 17 -32.24 59.37 2.97
N TYR A 18 -32.17 59.70 4.26
CA TYR A 18 -31.78 58.72 5.28
C TYR A 18 -32.76 58.80 6.45
N HIS A 19 -33.76 57.93 6.43
CA HIS A 19 -34.67 57.70 7.55
C HIS A 19 -33.99 56.80 8.59
N TYR A 20 -33.57 57.38 9.71
CA TYR A 20 -33.16 56.62 10.90
C TYR A 20 -34.39 56.27 11.75
N LYS A 21 -34.70 54.97 11.86
CA LYS A 21 -35.79 54.44 12.71
C LYS A 21 -35.22 54.12 14.11
N ARG A 22 -35.56 54.93 15.12
CA ARG A 22 -35.26 54.64 16.54
C ARG A 22 -35.98 53.36 16.97
N ARG A 23 -35.24 52.33 17.42
CA ARG A 23 -35.79 51.20 18.21
C ARG A 23 -35.45 51.41 19.68
N ASN A 24 -36.49 51.45 20.51
CA ASN A 24 -36.37 51.40 21.96
C ASN A 24 -35.98 49.98 22.39
N HIS A 25 -34.73 49.77 22.78
CA HIS A 25 -34.31 48.54 23.46
C HIS A 25 -34.28 48.79 24.97
N ARG A 26 -35.27 48.23 25.69
CA ARG A 26 -35.14 47.94 27.12
C ARG A 26 -34.10 46.83 27.26
N PHE A 27 -32.99 47.10 27.94
CA PHE A 27 -31.99 46.09 28.27
C PHE A 27 -32.45 45.25 29.47
N PRO A 28 -32.66 43.93 29.33
CA PRO A 28 -32.84 43.06 30.49
C PRO A 28 -31.47 42.77 31.12
N VAL A 29 -31.35 43.06 32.42
CA VAL A 29 -30.12 42.91 33.25
C VAL A 29 -29.73 41.43 33.47
N SER A 30 -30.43 40.48 32.87
CA SER A 30 -30.18 39.03 32.97
C SER A 30 -28.93 38.54 32.22
N SER A 31 -28.08 39.44 31.71
CA SER A 31 -26.89 39.09 30.92
C SER A 31 -25.62 38.86 31.75
N LEU A 32 -25.63 39.14 33.06
CA LEU A 32 -24.42 39.07 33.90
C LEU A 32 -24.22 37.74 34.65
N LEU A 33 -25.18 36.81 34.58
CA LEU A 33 -25.05 35.46 35.17
C LEU A 33 -24.96 34.37 34.10
N ARG A 34 -24.17 34.61 33.04
CA ARG A 34 -23.91 33.64 31.97
C ARG A 34 -22.41 33.36 31.78
N HIS A 35 -21.62 33.44 32.85
CA HIS A 35 -20.16 33.30 32.81
C HIS A 35 -19.59 32.24 33.76
N ALA A 36 -20.39 31.26 34.19
CA ALA A 36 -19.89 30.10 34.95
C ALA A 36 -20.53 28.78 34.52
N SER A 37 -20.74 28.60 33.21
CA SER A 37 -20.95 27.28 32.65
C SER A 37 -19.60 26.79 32.15
N THR A 38 -19.04 25.80 32.83
CA THR A 38 -17.94 25.01 32.28
C THR A 38 -18.33 24.54 30.86
N PRO A 39 -17.42 24.51 29.88
CA PRO A 39 -17.74 23.96 28.57
C PRO A 39 -18.19 22.52 28.80
N LYS A 40 -19.49 22.27 28.63
CA LYS A 40 -20.01 20.92 28.49
C LYS A 40 -19.30 20.39 27.24
N PRO A 41 -18.58 19.26 27.29
CA PRO A 41 -18.08 18.64 26.08
C PRO A 41 -19.30 18.46 25.19
N ASP A 42 -19.39 19.24 24.11
CA ASP A 42 -20.44 19.08 23.15
C ASP A 42 -20.21 17.68 22.59
N GLY A 43 -21.13 16.76 22.87
CA GLY A 43 -21.09 15.38 22.33
C GLY A 43 -21.22 15.33 20.80
N ASN A 44 -20.81 16.39 20.12
CA ASN A 44 -20.60 16.61 18.71
C ASN A 44 -19.12 16.33 18.34
N GLU A 45 -18.51 15.31 18.94
CA GLU A 45 -17.49 14.57 18.22
C GLU A 45 -18.24 13.93 17.04
N SER A 46 -18.42 14.68 15.94
CA SER A 46 -18.97 14.14 14.70
C SER A 46 -18.13 12.91 14.38
N PRO A 47 -18.73 11.71 14.26
CA PRO A 47 -17.96 10.50 14.03
C PRO A 47 -17.02 10.73 12.84
N PRO A 48 -15.77 10.22 12.89
CA PRO A 48 -14.78 10.46 11.85
C PRO A 48 -15.42 10.23 10.49
N ASP A 49 -15.22 11.17 9.55
CA ASP A 49 -15.84 11.09 8.23
C ASP A 49 -15.45 9.75 7.60
N PHE A 50 -16.38 8.81 7.61
CA PHE A 50 -16.16 7.45 7.15
C PHE A 50 -15.64 7.47 5.70
N ALA A 51 -16.08 8.43 4.88
CA ALA A 51 -15.58 8.60 3.53
C ALA A 51 -14.09 9.00 3.50
N ALA A 52 -13.66 9.88 4.40
CA ALA A 52 -12.25 10.25 4.54
C ALA A 52 -11.40 9.07 5.02
N ALA A 53 -11.90 8.27 5.96
CA ALA A 53 -11.22 7.04 6.41
C ALA A 53 -11.05 6.03 5.26
N LEU A 54 -12.09 5.83 4.44
CA LEU A 54 -12.02 4.97 3.26
C LEU A 54 -11.05 5.51 2.21
N GLN A 55 -11.00 6.83 2.00
CA GLN A 55 -10.06 7.46 1.07
C GLN A 55 -8.61 7.23 1.50
N VAL A 56 -8.30 7.47 2.77
CA VAL A 56 -6.94 7.24 3.31
C VAL A 56 -6.55 5.78 3.21
N ALA A 57 -7.43 4.87 3.63
CA ALA A 57 -7.17 3.43 3.55
C ALA A 57 -6.98 2.95 2.09
N ALA A 58 -7.80 3.44 1.16
CA ALA A 58 -7.65 3.13 -0.26
C ALA A 58 -6.35 3.67 -0.85
N ALA A 59 -5.95 4.90 -0.48
CA ALA A 59 -4.68 5.47 -0.91
C ALA A 59 -3.48 4.67 -0.40
N CYS A 60 -3.52 4.22 0.87
CA CYS A 60 -2.50 3.32 1.42
C CYS A 60 -2.45 1.99 0.64
N GLY A 61 -3.61 1.42 0.30
CA GLY A 61 -3.69 0.20 -0.49
C GLY A 61 -3.06 0.35 -1.89
N LEU A 62 -3.34 1.45 -2.58
CA LEU A 62 -2.71 1.80 -3.87
C LEU A 62 -1.19 1.93 -3.74
N ILE A 63 -0.69 2.55 -2.67
CA ILE A 63 0.76 2.67 -2.43
C ILE A 63 1.39 1.29 -2.20
N VAL A 64 0.74 0.43 -1.41
CA VAL A 64 1.24 -0.93 -1.16
C VAL A 64 1.31 -1.74 -2.46
N ALA A 65 0.27 -1.69 -3.30
CA ALA A 65 0.27 -2.34 -4.61
C ALA A 65 1.41 -1.82 -5.50
N ALA A 66 1.58 -0.49 -5.58
CA ALA A 66 2.64 0.14 -6.35
C ALA A 66 4.04 -0.33 -5.92
N LEU A 67 4.30 -0.39 -4.61
CA LEU A 67 5.58 -0.85 -4.09
C LEU A 67 5.87 -2.31 -4.45
N ILE A 68 4.84 -3.17 -4.44
CA ILE A 68 4.99 -4.58 -4.84
C ILE A 68 5.24 -4.68 -6.34
N HIS A 69 4.51 -3.93 -7.15
CA HIS A 69 4.72 -3.87 -8.60
C HIS A 69 6.11 -3.39 -8.96
N PHE A 70 6.63 -2.35 -8.29
CA PHE A 70 8.01 -1.91 -8.47
C PHE A 70 9.03 -2.97 -8.02
N ALA A 71 8.76 -3.68 -6.92
CA ALA A 71 9.68 -4.68 -6.38
C ALA A 71 9.89 -5.88 -7.32
N VAL A 72 8.96 -6.16 -8.24
CA VAL A 72 9.08 -7.25 -9.22
C VAL A 72 9.57 -6.80 -10.59
N VAL A 73 9.84 -5.50 -10.80
CA VAL A 73 10.25 -4.95 -12.10
C VAL A 73 11.49 -5.62 -12.66
N ASP A 74 12.53 -5.82 -11.84
CA ASP A 74 13.81 -6.39 -12.28
C ASP A 74 13.62 -7.81 -12.83
N VAL A 75 12.84 -8.64 -12.12
CA VAL A 75 12.50 -10.01 -12.55
C VAL A 75 11.81 -10.00 -13.92
N HIS A 76 10.86 -9.08 -14.12
CA HIS A 76 10.11 -9.01 -15.37
C HIS A 76 10.93 -8.39 -16.52
N PHE A 77 11.94 -7.57 -16.23
CA PHE A 77 12.88 -7.11 -17.27
C PHE A 77 13.77 -8.24 -17.79
N GLU A 78 14.14 -9.19 -16.92
CA GLU A 78 14.89 -10.38 -17.34
C GLU A 78 14.05 -11.32 -18.20
N GLU A 79 12.74 -11.40 -17.94
CA GLU A 79 11.81 -12.23 -18.72
C GLU A 79 11.41 -11.59 -20.05
N TRP A 80 10.87 -10.37 -20.01
CA TRP A 80 10.43 -9.64 -21.19
C TRP A 80 10.33 -8.14 -20.94
N LEU A 81 11.05 -7.34 -21.73
CA LEU A 81 11.11 -5.87 -21.61
C LEU A 81 9.72 -5.22 -21.45
N ALA A 82 8.74 -5.65 -22.23
CA ALA A 82 7.40 -5.08 -22.21
C ALA A 82 6.70 -5.29 -20.85
N THR A 83 6.92 -6.44 -20.21
CA THR A 83 6.37 -6.74 -18.89
C THR A 83 7.01 -5.87 -17.80
N GLY A 84 8.34 -5.70 -17.83
CA GLY A 84 9.02 -4.78 -16.93
C GLY A 84 8.53 -3.33 -17.07
N VAL A 85 8.38 -2.84 -18.31
CA VAL A 85 7.80 -1.50 -18.58
C VAL A 85 6.36 -1.40 -18.06
N PHE A 86 5.54 -2.44 -18.25
CA PHE A 86 4.17 -2.49 -17.75
C PHE A 86 4.12 -2.28 -16.23
N PHE A 87 4.92 -3.02 -15.46
CA PHE A 87 4.94 -2.87 -13.99
C PHE A 87 5.43 -1.50 -13.52
N VAL A 88 6.41 -0.91 -14.21
CA VAL A 88 6.84 0.47 -13.92
C VAL A 88 5.70 1.46 -14.15
N VAL A 89 5.04 1.39 -15.30
CA VAL A 89 3.92 2.29 -15.63
C VAL A 89 2.77 2.09 -14.65
N LEU A 90 2.43 0.85 -14.33
CA LEU A 90 1.37 0.52 -13.40
C LEU A 90 1.65 1.10 -12.00
N GLY A 91 2.84 0.89 -11.45
CA GLY A 91 3.22 1.44 -10.15
C GLY A 91 3.17 2.98 -10.14
N VAL A 92 3.61 3.65 -11.21
CA VAL A 92 3.51 5.12 -11.32
C VAL A 92 2.05 5.59 -11.35
N VAL A 93 1.20 4.88 -12.09
CA VAL A 93 -0.25 5.17 -12.16
C VAL A 93 -0.89 5.00 -10.78
N GLU A 94 -0.56 3.93 -10.05
CA GLU A 94 -1.08 3.68 -8.70
C GLU A 94 -0.67 4.75 -7.69
N ILE A 95 0.59 5.19 -7.71
CA ILE A 95 1.06 6.32 -6.88
C ILE A 95 0.33 7.61 -7.26
N GLY A 96 0.21 7.90 -8.56
CA GLY A 96 -0.51 9.07 -9.05
C GLY A 96 -1.98 9.07 -8.62
N LEU A 97 -2.62 7.91 -8.65
CA LEU A 97 -3.99 7.72 -8.16
C LEU A 97 -4.09 7.86 -6.65
N ALA A 98 -3.13 7.34 -5.87
CA ALA A 98 -3.11 7.51 -4.42
C ALA A 98 -3.05 9.00 -4.03
N VAL A 99 -2.15 9.75 -4.66
CA VAL A 99 -2.05 11.21 -4.49
C VAL A 99 -3.36 11.88 -4.90
N ALA A 100 -3.96 11.46 -6.03
CA ALA A 100 -5.15 12.08 -6.55
C ALA A 100 -6.41 11.81 -5.70
N VAL A 101 -6.51 10.61 -5.13
CA VAL A 101 -7.57 10.19 -4.19
C VAL A 101 -7.56 11.06 -2.95
N LEU A 102 -6.36 11.38 -2.43
CA LEU A 102 -6.18 12.24 -1.25
C LEU A 102 -6.36 13.74 -1.57
N GLY A 103 -5.92 14.19 -2.75
CA GLY A 103 -5.83 15.62 -3.06
C GLY A 103 -7.11 16.28 -3.58
N TRP A 104 -7.94 15.58 -4.36
CA TRP A 104 -9.02 16.23 -5.13
C TRP A 104 -10.44 15.80 -4.79
N GLY A 105 -10.66 14.76 -3.98
CA GLY A 105 -12.01 14.43 -3.50
C GLY A 105 -13.05 14.06 -4.59
N ARG A 106 -12.63 13.91 -5.86
CA ARG A 106 -13.54 13.84 -7.01
C ARG A 106 -13.98 12.42 -7.30
N ARG A 107 -15.29 12.18 -7.39
CA ARG A 107 -15.87 10.88 -7.75
C ARG A 107 -15.39 10.30 -9.09
N ARG A 108 -14.86 11.13 -10.00
CA ARG A 108 -14.20 10.63 -11.23
C ARG A 108 -12.89 9.92 -10.89
N ILE A 109 -12.10 10.45 -9.97
CA ILE A 109 -10.82 9.88 -9.55
C ILE A 109 -11.04 8.52 -8.88
N TYR A 110 -12.00 8.40 -7.96
CA TYR A 110 -12.32 7.11 -7.34
C TYR A 110 -12.75 6.05 -8.35
N ARG A 111 -13.46 6.46 -9.40
CA ARG A 111 -13.84 5.55 -10.49
C ARG A 111 -12.65 5.13 -11.34
N VAL A 112 -11.77 6.05 -11.69
CA VAL A 112 -10.54 5.72 -12.42
C VAL A 112 -9.67 4.79 -11.58
N ALA A 113 -9.47 5.08 -10.30
CA ALA A 113 -8.73 4.23 -9.39
C ALA A 113 -9.33 2.83 -9.30
N LEU A 114 -10.65 2.74 -9.11
CA LEU A 114 -11.36 1.46 -9.08
C LEU A 114 -11.21 0.69 -10.41
N LEU A 115 -11.29 1.38 -11.55
CA LEU A 115 -11.13 0.75 -12.86
C LEU A 115 -9.72 0.22 -13.07
N VAL A 116 -8.69 0.96 -12.64
CA VAL A 116 -7.30 0.50 -12.70
C VAL A 116 -7.13 -0.73 -11.80
N THR A 117 -7.54 -0.67 -10.53
CA THR A 117 -7.46 -1.82 -9.61
C THR A 117 -8.19 -3.06 -10.13
N VAL A 118 -9.40 -2.90 -10.67
CA VAL A 118 -10.15 -4.03 -11.27
C VAL A 118 -9.49 -4.53 -12.55
N GLY A 119 -8.93 -3.62 -13.35
CA GLY A 119 -8.20 -3.95 -14.57
C GLY A 119 -6.95 -4.77 -14.28
N THR A 120 -6.16 -4.39 -13.28
CA THR A 120 -4.97 -5.15 -12.87
C THR A 120 -5.35 -6.55 -12.39
N LEU A 121 -6.37 -6.66 -11.53
CA LEU A 121 -6.88 -7.96 -11.07
C LEU A 121 -7.38 -8.82 -12.23
N ALA A 122 -8.05 -8.23 -13.22
CA ALA A 122 -8.53 -8.95 -14.39
C ALA A 122 -7.37 -9.48 -15.25
N LEU A 123 -6.35 -8.65 -15.50
CA LEU A 123 -5.14 -9.06 -16.20
C LEU A 123 -4.38 -10.16 -15.45
N TRP A 124 -4.31 -10.06 -14.13
CA TRP A 124 -3.73 -11.11 -13.30
C TRP A 124 -4.52 -12.41 -13.40
N VAL A 125 -5.86 -12.38 -13.31
CA VAL A 125 -6.68 -13.59 -13.48
C VAL A 125 -6.47 -14.19 -14.88
N GLU A 126 -6.43 -13.37 -15.92
CA GLU A 126 -6.19 -13.81 -17.30
C GLU A 126 -4.82 -14.49 -17.43
N SER A 127 -3.75 -13.88 -16.92
CA SER A 127 -2.40 -14.46 -16.99
C SER A 127 -2.29 -15.80 -16.26
N ARG A 128 -3.04 -16.00 -15.17
CA ARG A 128 -3.05 -17.24 -14.39
C ARG A 128 -4.00 -18.32 -14.93
N THR A 129 -4.95 -17.98 -15.80
CA THR A 129 -5.98 -18.93 -16.27
C THR A 129 -5.87 -19.25 -17.76
N LEU A 130 -5.76 -18.22 -18.60
CA LEU A 130 -5.69 -18.33 -20.06
C LEU A 130 -4.25 -18.15 -20.56
N GLY A 131 -3.42 -17.46 -19.78
CA GLY A 131 -2.14 -16.93 -20.25
C GLY A 131 -2.34 -15.63 -21.01
N VAL A 132 -1.27 -14.83 -21.11
CA VAL A 132 -1.31 -13.54 -21.80
C VAL A 132 -1.25 -13.79 -23.32
N PRO A 133 -2.04 -13.09 -24.17
CA PRO A 133 -2.09 -13.36 -25.61
C PRO A 133 -0.81 -12.96 -26.37
N VAL A 134 0.09 -12.22 -25.71
CA VAL A 134 1.31 -11.67 -26.28
C VAL A 134 2.51 -11.97 -25.38
N GLY A 135 3.68 -12.14 -26.00
CA GLY A 135 4.94 -12.38 -25.29
C GLY A 135 5.57 -13.74 -25.62
N PRO A 136 6.74 -14.04 -25.03
CA PRO A 136 7.49 -15.27 -25.31
C PRO A 136 6.73 -16.55 -24.98
N GLU A 137 5.85 -16.50 -23.97
CA GLU A 137 5.07 -17.63 -23.46
C GLU A 137 3.56 -17.40 -23.69
N ALA A 138 3.18 -16.90 -24.87
CA ALA A 138 1.80 -16.56 -25.19
C ALA A 138 0.83 -17.74 -24.99
N TRP A 139 -0.35 -17.47 -24.40
CA TRP A 139 -1.41 -18.44 -24.08
C TRP A 139 -1.01 -19.57 -23.14
N LYS A 140 0.12 -19.43 -22.46
CA LYS A 140 0.54 -20.35 -21.42
C LYS A 140 0.22 -19.73 -20.06
N PRO A 141 -0.61 -20.38 -19.23
CA PRO A 141 -0.88 -19.90 -17.89
C PRO A 141 0.42 -19.81 -17.09
N GLU A 142 0.65 -18.64 -16.52
CA GLU A 142 1.83 -18.38 -15.73
C GLU A 142 1.61 -18.82 -14.26
N ALA A 143 2.68 -19.21 -13.57
CA ALA A 143 2.60 -19.69 -12.18
C ALA A 143 2.26 -18.58 -11.19
N VAL A 144 1.49 -18.89 -10.14
CA VAL A 144 1.17 -17.93 -9.08
C VAL A 144 2.38 -17.72 -8.17
N GLY A 145 2.96 -16.53 -8.22
CA GLY A 145 4.04 -16.08 -7.36
C GLY A 145 3.55 -15.53 -6.02
N ARG A 146 4.45 -15.51 -5.05
CA ARG A 146 4.20 -14.88 -3.74
C ARG A 146 3.91 -13.37 -3.83
N PRO A 147 4.69 -12.57 -4.57
CA PRO A 147 4.42 -11.14 -4.69
C PRO A 147 3.03 -10.87 -5.25
N ASP A 148 2.62 -11.66 -6.24
CA ASP A 148 1.33 -11.51 -6.91
C ASP A 148 0.16 -11.73 -5.96
N LEU A 149 0.25 -12.71 -5.06
CA LEU A 149 -0.81 -12.96 -4.09
C LEU A 149 -0.95 -11.79 -3.11
N ILE A 150 0.18 -11.24 -2.64
CA ILE A 150 0.18 -10.10 -1.72
C ILE A 150 -0.37 -8.86 -2.43
N SER A 151 0.06 -8.60 -3.68
CA SER A 151 -0.48 -7.50 -4.49
C SER A 151 -1.99 -7.67 -4.71
N SER A 152 -2.43 -8.85 -5.14
CA SER A 152 -3.84 -9.15 -5.41
C SER A 152 -4.72 -8.94 -4.17
N VAL A 153 -4.26 -9.33 -2.98
CA VAL A 153 -4.99 -9.06 -1.73
C VAL A 153 -5.09 -7.56 -1.45
N ALA A 154 -3.99 -6.82 -1.62
CA ALA A 154 -3.99 -5.37 -1.46
C ALA A 154 -4.93 -4.68 -2.45
N GLU A 155 -4.93 -5.12 -3.71
CA GLU A 155 -5.82 -4.62 -4.76
C GLU A 155 -7.29 -4.93 -4.48
N VAL A 156 -7.63 -6.16 -4.08
CA VAL A 156 -9.02 -6.51 -3.71
C VAL A 156 -9.52 -5.63 -2.57
N LEU A 157 -8.72 -5.47 -1.51
CA LEU A 157 -9.08 -4.60 -0.39
C LEU A 157 -9.25 -3.15 -0.84
N THR A 158 -8.35 -2.65 -1.68
CA THR A 158 -8.42 -1.30 -2.27
C THR A 158 -9.70 -1.11 -3.07
N GLY A 159 -10.04 -2.07 -3.94
CA GLY A 159 -11.26 -2.05 -4.74
C GLY A 159 -12.52 -2.01 -3.87
N LEU A 160 -12.57 -2.80 -2.79
CA LEU A 160 -13.68 -2.80 -1.83
C LEU A 160 -13.83 -1.46 -1.11
N LEU A 161 -12.71 -0.80 -0.78
CA LEU A 161 -12.70 0.53 -0.16
C LEU A 161 -13.11 1.64 -1.15
N LEU A 162 -12.70 1.55 -2.41
CA LEU A 162 -13.04 2.53 -3.44
C LEU A 162 -14.50 2.40 -3.91
N PHE A 163 -15.05 1.18 -3.94
CA PHE A 163 -16.38 0.91 -4.48
C PHE A 163 -17.52 1.78 -3.90
N PRO A 164 -17.72 1.90 -2.56
CA PRO A 164 -18.81 2.70 -2.01
C PRO A 164 -18.69 4.20 -2.29
N ILE A 165 -17.46 4.72 -2.40
CA ILE A 165 -17.21 6.15 -2.70
C ILE A 165 -17.22 6.44 -4.21
N ALA A 166 -16.95 5.44 -5.05
CA ALA A 166 -17.00 5.53 -6.51
C ALA A 166 -18.41 5.34 -7.09
N ALA A 167 -19.22 4.44 -6.51
CA ALA A 167 -20.55 4.07 -7.02
C ALA A 167 -21.55 5.24 -6.95
N PRO A 168 -22.48 5.43 -7.93
CA PRO A 168 -23.52 6.45 -7.88
C PRO A 168 -24.42 6.34 -6.64
N PRO A 169 -25.04 7.42 -6.13
CA PRO A 169 -25.76 7.42 -4.84
C PRO A 169 -26.95 6.46 -4.78
N ALA A 170 -27.54 6.10 -5.93
CA ALA A 170 -28.58 5.08 -6.02
C ALA A 170 -28.06 3.65 -5.77
N ARG A 171 -26.92 3.29 -6.37
CA ARG A 171 -26.26 1.97 -6.18
C ARG A 171 -25.51 1.90 -4.85
N ALA A 172 -24.93 3.02 -4.41
CA ALA A 172 -24.28 3.14 -3.11
C ALA A 172 -25.27 2.91 -1.96
N ARG A 173 -26.54 3.30 -2.08
CA ARG A 173 -27.56 3.02 -1.03
C ARG A 173 -27.89 1.53 -0.90
N ALA A 174 -28.05 0.81 -2.00
CA ALA A 174 -28.35 -0.63 -1.99
C ALA A 174 -27.16 -1.46 -1.45
N VAL A 175 -25.94 -1.10 -1.86
CA VAL A 175 -24.70 -1.69 -1.33
C VAL A 175 -24.51 -1.31 0.13
N ARG A 176 -24.74 -0.04 0.50
CA ARG A 176 -24.68 0.43 1.89
C ARG A 176 -25.67 -0.33 2.76
N SER A 177 -26.89 -0.64 2.33
CA SER A 177 -27.83 -1.45 3.12
C SER A 177 -27.42 -2.92 3.28
N TRP A 178 -26.68 -3.47 2.32
CA TRP A 178 -26.15 -4.84 2.39
C TRP A 178 -24.88 -4.91 3.26
N LEU A 179 -24.02 -3.89 3.17
CA LEU A 179 -22.76 -3.73 3.90
C LEU A 179 -22.93 -3.11 5.30
N SER A 180 -24.05 -2.42 5.57
CA SER A 180 -24.40 -1.86 6.89
C SER A 180 -25.04 -2.90 7.81
N ARG A 181 -25.11 -4.17 7.40
CA ARG A 181 -25.21 -5.28 8.36
C ARG A 181 -23.84 -5.39 9.02
N PRO A 182 -23.68 -4.97 10.29
CA PRO A 182 -22.37 -4.94 10.90
C PRO A 182 -21.88 -6.39 11.06
N LEU A 183 -20.89 -6.79 10.27
CA LEU A 183 -19.91 -7.72 10.82
C LEU A 183 -19.17 -6.93 11.90
N PRO A 184 -19.04 -7.43 13.13
CA PRO A 184 -18.44 -6.65 14.20
C PRO A 184 -17.03 -6.22 13.79
N VAL A 185 -16.62 -5.01 14.18
CA VAL A 185 -15.31 -4.42 13.85
C VAL A 185 -14.16 -5.41 14.18
N SER A 186 -14.34 -6.21 15.24
CA SER A 186 -13.46 -7.33 15.59
C SER A 186 -13.31 -8.36 14.47
N THR A 187 -14.36 -8.72 13.73
CA THR A 187 -14.28 -9.63 12.58
C THR A 187 -13.47 -9.04 11.44
N GLN A 188 -13.55 -7.74 11.20
CA GLN A 188 -12.75 -7.08 10.15
C GLN A 188 -11.27 -7.06 10.51
N PHE A 189 -10.93 -6.72 11.76
CA PHE A 189 -9.56 -6.82 12.26
C PHE A 189 -9.05 -8.26 12.31
N VAL A 190 -9.91 -9.24 12.61
CA VAL A 190 -9.55 -10.66 12.61
C VAL A 190 -9.30 -11.18 11.19
N VAL A 191 -10.11 -10.78 10.21
CA VAL A 191 -9.88 -11.15 8.80
C VAL A 191 -8.60 -10.50 8.28
N LEU A 192 -8.37 -9.21 8.56
CA LEU A 192 -7.13 -8.53 8.19
C LEU A 192 -5.91 -9.15 8.89
N ALA A 193 -5.98 -9.39 10.19
CA ALA A 193 -4.90 -10.03 10.94
C ALA A 193 -4.65 -11.48 10.48
N ALA A 194 -5.70 -12.23 10.11
CA ALA A 194 -5.58 -13.58 9.57
C ALA A 194 -4.95 -13.57 8.17
N LEU A 195 -5.30 -12.62 7.31
CA LEU A 195 -4.70 -12.45 5.98
C LEU A 195 -3.24 -11.99 6.08
N VAL A 196 -2.92 -11.05 6.97
CA VAL A 196 -1.54 -10.61 7.24
C VAL A 196 -0.71 -11.73 7.85
N ALA A 197 -1.25 -12.49 8.80
CA ALA A 197 -0.57 -13.64 9.40
C ALA A 197 -0.37 -14.77 8.39
N LEU A 198 -1.33 -15.01 7.49
CA LEU A 198 -1.21 -15.98 6.41
C LEU A 198 -0.16 -15.54 5.39
N ALA A 199 -0.19 -14.28 4.95
CA ALA A 199 0.83 -13.72 4.05
C ALA A 199 2.23 -13.76 4.68
N THR A 200 2.37 -13.44 5.97
CA THR A 200 3.64 -13.50 6.70
C THR A 200 4.14 -14.95 6.84
N ARG A 201 3.26 -15.92 7.09
CA ARG A 201 3.62 -17.35 7.14
C ARG A 201 4.01 -17.90 5.78
N LEU A 202 3.32 -17.49 4.73
CA LEU A 202 3.66 -17.87 3.37
C LEU A 202 4.96 -17.20 2.93
N ALA A 203 5.26 -15.97 3.36
CA ALA A 203 6.54 -15.31 3.08
C ALA A 203 7.71 -15.94 3.84
N SER A 204 7.51 -16.30 5.12
CA SER A 204 8.58 -16.88 5.94
C SER A 204 8.93 -18.31 5.56
N SER A 205 8.00 -19.09 5.00
CA SER A 205 8.31 -20.43 4.51
C SER A 205 9.31 -20.41 3.35
N GLY A 206 9.32 -19.37 2.50
CA GLY A 206 10.25 -19.24 1.38
C GLY A 206 11.65 -18.84 1.79
N VAL A 207 11.75 -17.89 2.72
CA VAL A 207 13.03 -17.48 3.32
C VAL A 207 13.66 -18.64 4.08
N GLN A 208 12.85 -19.50 4.70
CA GLN A 208 13.32 -20.71 5.35
C GLN A 208 13.83 -21.75 4.35
N SER A 209 13.14 -21.98 3.22
CA SER A 209 13.60 -22.87 2.16
C SER A 209 14.97 -22.47 1.60
N ALA A 210 15.14 -21.19 1.24
CA ALA A 210 16.39 -20.67 0.69
C ALA A 210 17.54 -20.73 1.71
N ARG A 211 17.27 -20.47 3.00
CA ARG A 211 18.26 -20.64 4.07
C ARG A 211 18.62 -22.11 4.30
N GLN A 212 17.69 -23.03 4.09
CA GLN A 212 17.94 -24.47 4.21
C GLN A 212 18.85 -24.96 3.09
N GLU A 213 18.62 -24.51 1.87
CA GLU A 213 19.42 -24.84 0.70
C GLU A 213 20.84 -24.26 0.79
N ALA A 214 20.97 -22.98 1.18
CA ALA A 214 22.27 -22.35 1.41
C ALA A 214 23.08 -23.05 2.52
N ARG A 215 22.41 -23.52 3.59
CA ARG A 215 23.05 -24.32 4.64
C ARG A 215 23.47 -25.69 4.14
N ALA A 216 22.62 -26.34 3.33
CA ALA A 216 22.94 -27.64 2.74
C ALA A 216 24.18 -27.56 1.82
N ILE A 217 24.29 -26.51 1.01
CA ILE A 217 25.47 -26.26 0.16
C ILE A 217 26.72 -26.04 1.03
N ALA A 218 26.64 -25.16 2.04
CA ALA A 218 27.77 -24.89 2.93
C ALA A 218 28.22 -26.14 3.71
N ASP A 219 27.28 -27.00 4.13
CA ASP A 219 27.59 -28.24 4.82
C ASP A 219 28.20 -29.30 3.89
N ALA A 220 27.76 -29.35 2.63
CA ALA A 220 28.36 -30.20 1.59
C ALA A 220 29.82 -29.78 1.30
N GLU A 221 30.10 -28.49 1.19
CA GLU A 221 31.47 -27.98 1.01
C GLU A 221 32.38 -28.31 2.21
N ARG A 222 31.88 -28.16 3.45
CA ARG A 222 32.63 -28.55 4.66
C ARG A 222 32.87 -30.05 4.74
N ALA A 223 31.91 -30.87 4.29
CA ALA A 223 32.07 -32.33 4.24
C ALA A 223 33.13 -32.72 3.20
N ALA A 224 33.10 -32.11 2.02
CA ALA A 224 34.10 -32.32 0.98
C ALA A 224 35.51 -31.90 1.45
N GLY A 225 35.65 -30.75 2.13
CA GLY A 225 36.91 -30.31 2.71
C GLY A 225 37.47 -31.27 3.77
N ARG A 226 36.61 -31.79 4.66
CA ARG A 226 37.00 -32.82 5.65
C ARG A 226 37.41 -34.13 5.00
N ALA A 227 36.74 -34.56 3.93
CA ALA A 227 37.11 -35.75 3.19
C ALA A 227 38.48 -35.59 2.51
N ALA A 228 38.75 -34.41 1.94
CA ALA A 228 40.05 -34.10 1.34
C ALA A 228 41.20 -34.06 2.37
N GLU A 229 40.97 -33.49 3.56
CA GLU A 229 41.90 -33.48 4.70
C GLU A 229 42.19 -34.90 5.23
N LEU A 230 41.16 -35.76 5.34
CA LEU A 230 41.35 -37.15 5.74
C LEU A 230 42.14 -37.93 4.69
N ASN A 231 41.83 -37.73 3.40
CA ASN A 231 42.53 -38.36 2.31
C ASN A 231 44.01 -37.93 2.27
N SER A 232 44.33 -36.65 2.47
CA SER A 232 45.72 -36.17 2.49
C SER A 232 46.53 -36.75 3.67
N ARG A 233 45.88 -37.01 4.81
CA ARG A 233 46.49 -37.68 5.98
C ARG A 233 46.70 -39.17 5.78
N LEU A 234 45.81 -39.85 5.05
CA LEU A 234 45.95 -41.27 4.71
C LEU A 234 46.96 -41.50 3.58
N VAL A 235 47.02 -40.59 2.61
CA VAL A 235 47.95 -40.65 1.47
C VAL A 235 49.36 -40.21 1.86
N SER A 236 49.55 -39.45 2.94
CA SER A 236 50.88 -39.18 3.52
C SER A 236 51.44 -40.45 4.17
N PRO A 237 52.35 -41.19 3.51
CA PRO A 237 52.85 -42.44 4.05
C PRO A 237 53.88 -42.11 5.13
N LYS A 238 53.65 -42.60 6.34
CA LYS A 238 54.63 -43.09 7.33
C LYS A 238 56.12 -42.73 7.06
N GLN A 239 56.48 -41.44 7.03
CA GLN A 239 57.87 -40.97 7.17
C GLN A 239 58.08 -40.47 8.59
N ARG A 240 57.96 -41.36 9.57
CA ARG A 240 58.38 -41.07 10.94
C ARG A 240 58.76 -42.34 11.71
N SER A 241 59.57 -43.22 11.11
CA SER A 241 60.42 -44.17 11.86
C SER A 241 61.37 -44.95 10.95
N THR A 242 62.54 -44.40 10.65
CA THR A 242 63.75 -45.23 10.48
C THR A 242 64.91 -44.46 11.09
N GLY A 243 65.52 -45.05 12.11
CA GLY A 243 66.42 -44.38 13.05
C GLY A 243 67.73 -43.92 12.43
N SER A 244 68.21 -42.78 12.93
CA SER A 244 69.60 -42.37 12.84
C SER A 244 70.41 -43.25 13.81
N TYR A 245 71.05 -44.29 13.29
CA TYR A 245 72.17 -44.92 13.97
C TYR A 245 73.37 -43.98 13.83
N ASP A 246 73.68 -43.23 14.89
CA ASP A 246 74.94 -42.50 15.02
C ASP A 246 76.08 -43.51 15.20
N ALA A 247 76.74 -43.86 14.10
CA ALA A 247 78.06 -44.48 14.12
C ALA A 247 79.12 -43.37 14.24
N GLY A 248 79.43 -42.98 15.47
CA GLY A 248 80.56 -42.10 15.77
C GLY A 248 81.88 -42.80 15.42
N VAL A 249 82.59 -42.23 14.44
CA VAL A 249 83.95 -42.60 14.04
C VAL A 249 84.94 -42.10 15.11
N PRO A 250 85.90 -42.92 15.60
CA PRO A 250 86.94 -42.42 16.48
C PRO A 250 88.02 -41.66 15.70
N ASP A 251 88.36 -40.48 16.20
CA ASP A 251 89.33 -39.54 15.66
C ASP A 251 90.77 -40.03 15.95
N PHE A 252 91.57 -40.22 14.90
CA PHE A 252 92.99 -40.54 15.00
C PHE A 252 93.80 -39.25 14.79
N HIS A 253 94.20 -38.61 15.88
CA HIS A 253 95.26 -37.61 15.87
C HIS A 253 96.57 -38.26 16.35
N GLY A 254 97.59 -38.23 15.49
CA GLY A 254 98.92 -38.76 15.76
C GLY A 254 99.79 -37.81 16.59
N HIS A 255 100.66 -38.42 17.39
CA HIS A 255 102.00 -37.99 17.76
C HIS A 255 102.86 -39.24 18.00
#